data_AF-A0A662U6X4-F1
#
_entry.id   AF-A0A662U6X4-F1
#
_cell.length_a   1.000
_cell.length_b   1.000
_cell.length_c   1.000
_cell.angle_alpha   90.00
_cell.angle_beta   90.00
_cell.angle_gamma   90.00
#
_symmetry.space_group_name_H-M   'P 1'
#
loop_
_entity.id
_entity.type
_entity.pdbx_description
1 polymer ?
#
loop_
_entity_poly.entity_id
_entity_poly.type
_entity_poly.pdbx_seq_one_letter_code
_entity_poly.pdbx_strand_id
1 'polypeptide(L)' 'MIIDTSAFIEMIRKGEFIEGSLSVITVIEILRGVKPGKRKKVKKLIEESF' A
#
# COMPACT_ATOMS: atom_id res chain seq x y z
N MET A 1 -0.80 10.88 -9.62
CA MET A 1 -1.21 11.47 -8.32
C MET A 1 -0.45 10.75 -7.22
N ILE A 2 0.04 11.45 -6.18
CA ILE A 2 0.64 10.77 -5.03
C ILE A 2 -0.49 10.27 -4.13
N ILE A 3 -0.48 8.97 -3.83
CA ILE A 3 -1.45 8.31 -2.97
C ILE A 3 -0.89 8.28 -1.53
N ASP A 4 -1.70 8.70 -0.56
CA ASP A 4 -1.36 8.61 0.85
C ASP A 4 -1.86 7.30 1.49
N THR A 5 -1.49 7.09 2.76
CA THR A 5 -1.83 5.86 3.50
C THR A 5 -3.35 5.68 3.63
N SER A 6 -4.11 6.74 3.90
CA SER A 6 -5.57 6.66 4.01
C SER A 6 -6.24 6.27 2.69
N ALA A 7 -5.86 6.91 1.59
CA ALA A 7 -6.41 6.65 0.27
C ALA A 7 -6.11 5.21 -0.19
N PHE A 8 -4.89 4.72 0.04
CA PHE A 8 -4.53 3.33 -0.24
C PHE A 8 -5.37 2.34 0.57
N ILE A 9 -5.59 2.59 1.87
CA ILE A 9 -6.38 1.68 2.71
C ILE A 9 -7.85 1.67 2.28
N GLU A 10 -8.42 2.82 1.95
CA GLU A 10 -9.80 2.91 1.45
C GLU A 10 -9.98 2.19 0.12
N MET A 11 -9.01 2.35 -0.80
CA MET A 11 -8.96 1.62 -2.07
C MET A 11 -9.01 0.10 -1.85
N ILE A 12 -8.18 -0.43 -0.94
CA ILE A 12 -8.16 -1.85 -0.60
C ILE A 12 -9.49 -2.31 0.04
N ARG A 13 -10.09 -1.50 0.92
CA ARG A 13 -11.38 -1.80 1.55
C ARG A 13 -12.53 -1.87 0.54
N LYS A 14 -12.49 -0.98 -0.46
CA LYS A 14 -13.48 -0.93 -1.54
C LYS A 14 -13.23 -1.96 -2.64
N GLY A 15 -12.01 -2.49 -2.73
CA GLY A 15 -11.61 -3.41 -3.80
C GLY A 15 -11.51 -2.72 -5.17
N GLU A 16 -11.34 -1.40 -5.18
CA GLU A 16 -11.16 -0.59 -6.38
C GLU A 16 -9.67 -0.33 -6.57
N PHE A 17 -9.18 -0.09 -7.80
CA PHE A 17 -7.80 0.34 -8.02
C PHE A 17 -7.79 1.82 -8.40
N ILE A 18 -6.91 2.59 -7.78
CA ILE A 18 -6.72 4.02 -8.07
C ILE A 18 -5.34 4.16 -8.71
N GLU A 19 -5.31 4.70 -9.93
CA GLU A 19 -4.06 4.97 -10.64
C GLU A 19 -3.26 6.09 -9.95
N GLY A 20 -1.96 5.86 -9.72
CA GLY A 20 -1.11 6.82 -9.06
C GLY A 20 0.23 6.22 -8.64
N SER A 21 0.90 6.89 -7.71
CA SER A 21 2.19 6.44 -7.18
C SER A 21 2.19 6.53 -5.67
N LEU A 22 2.83 5.56 -5.00
CA LEU A 22 3.05 5.58 -3.57
C LEU A 22 4.45 6.13 -3.28
N SER A 23 4.56 7.00 -2.29
CA SER A 23 5.88 7.34 -1.77
C SER A 23 6.47 6.16 -0.99
N VAL A 24 7.80 6.07 -0.93
CA VAL A 24 8.48 5.06 -0.08
C VAL A 24 8.05 5.20 1.39
N ILE A 25 7.80 6.42 1.87
CA ILE A 25 7.32 6.67 3.23
C ILE A 25 5.96 6.01 3.45
N THR A 26 5.01 6.21 2.52
CA THR A 26 3.68 5.60 2.53
C THR A 26 3.75 4.08 2.57
N VAL A 27 4.63 3.47 1.77
CA VAL A 27 4.84 2.02 1.80
C VAL A 27 5.33 1.55 3.17
N ILE A 28 6.27 2.28 3.80
CA ILE A 28 6.76 1.92 5.14
C ILE A 28 5.64 2.05 6.19
N GLU A 29 4.82 3.08 6.13
CA GLU A 29 3.66 3.25 7.02
C GLU A 29 2.67 2.09 6.91
N ILE A 30 2.30 1.71 5.68
CA ILE A 30 1.45 0.55 5.42
C ILE A 30 2.07 -0.72 6.02
N LEU A 31 3.36 -0.96 5.76
CA LEU A 31 4.05 -2.15 6.26
C LEU A 31 4.17 -2.20 7.78
N ARG A 32 4.18 -1.05 8.48
CA ARG A 32 4.17 -1.03 9.96
C ARG A 32 2.87 -1.61 10.53
N GLY A 33 1.73 -1.35 9.89
CA GLY A 33 0.43 -1.92 10.25
C GLY A 33 0.26 -3.41 9.90
N VAL A 34 1.17 -3.98 9.10
CA VAL A 34 1.14 -5.38 8.68
C VAL A 34 1.89 -6.27 9.67
N LYS A 35 1.31 -7.42 10.03
CA LYS A 35 1.95 -8.46 10.87
C LYS A 35 3.35 -8.79 10.33
N PRO A 36 4.41 -8.89 11.17
CA PRO A 36 5.79 -9.05 10.71
C PRO A 36 6.01 -10.15 9.65
N GLY A 37 5.44 -11.35 9.85
CA GLY A 37 5.55 -12.46 8.91
C GLY A 37 4.87 -12.26 7.54
N LYS A 38 4.05 -11.22 7.39
CA LYS A 38 3.35 -10.90 6.13
C LYS A 38 3.97 -9.72 5.37
N ARG A 39 4.86 -8.94 6.00
CA ARG A 39 5.41 -7.70 5.42
C ARG A 39 6.07 -7.90 4.07
N LYS A 40 6.89 -8.95 3.92
CA LYS A 40 7.57 -9.26 2.64
C LYS A 40 6.57 -9.51 1.50
N LYS A 41 5.51 -10.28 1.77
CA LYS A 41 4.47 -10.57 0.78
C LYS A 41 3.68 -9.32 0.42
N VAL A 42 3.27 -8.53 1.40
CA VAL A 42 2.54 -7.28 1.16
C VAL A 42 3.38 -6.28 0.37
N LYS A 43 4.66 -6.09 0.74
CA LYS A 43 5.59 -5.22 0.01
C LYS A 43 5.66 -5.61 -1.47
N LYS A 44 5.87 -6.90 -1.75
CA LYS A 44 5.95 -7.40 -3.13
C LYS A 44 4.67 -7.11 -3.92
N LEU A 45 3.50 -7.36 -3.33
CA LEU A 45 2.22 -7.08 -3.99
C LEU A 45 2.02 -5.59 -4.29
N ILE A 46 2.46 -4.71 -3.39
CA ILE A 46 2.40 -3.26 -3.61
C ILE A 46 3.31 -2.87 -4.78
N GLU A 47 4.56 -3.35 -4.80
CA GLU A 47 5.55 -3.06 -5.87
C GLU A 47 5.18 -3.65 -7.24
N GLU A 48 4.36 -4.70 -7.28
CA GLU A 48 3.83 -5.26 -8.53
C GLU A 48 2.59 -4.49 -9.03
N SER A 49 1.95 -3.71 -8.16
CA SER A 49 0.71 -2.97 -8.47
C SER A 49 0.91 -1.48 -8.74
N PHE A 50 2.03 -0.90 -8.28
CA PHE A 50 2.37 0.53 -8.34
C PHE A 50 3.85 0.71 -8.68
#